data_AF-A0A1I8A372-F1
#
_entry.id   AF-A0A1I8A372-F1
#
_cell.length_a   1.000
_cell.length_b   1.000
_cell.length_c   1.000
_cell.angle_alpha   90.00
_cell.angle_beta   90.00
_cell.angle_gamma   90.00
#
_symmetry.space_group_name_H-M   'P 1'
#
loop_
_entity.id
_entity.type
_entity.pdbx_description
1 polymer ?
#
loop_
_entity_poly.entity_id
_entity_poly.type
_entity_poly.pdbx_seq_one_letter_code
_entity_poly.pdbx_strand_id
1 'polypeptide(L)'
;MRSAVLCAVVLLAALSSVYGDAAVSECNPNLKGLNKDRCRFNVYYFSSTDYPAVFAIFAGLVIILALAVVFIVAGMVSINPGKDSIIYRMTTTRMKKD
;
A
#
# COMPACT_ATOMS: atom_id res chain seq x y z
N MET A 1 17.18 8.62 -11.53
CA MET A 1 16.35 7.66 -12.31
C MET A 1 16.30 6.26 -11.69
N ARG A 2 17.43 5.65 -11.28
CA ARG A 2 17.43 4.29 -10.70
C ARG A 2 16.74 4.15 -9.34
N SER A 3 16.83 5.12 -8.42
CA SER A 3 16.16 5.01 -7.11
C SER A 3 14.63 5.14 -7.18
N ALA A 4 14.11 5.94 -8.13
CA ALA A 4 12.67 6.09 -8.35
C ALA A 4 12.04 4.79 -8.90
N VAL A 5 12.75 4.09 -9.81
CA VAL A 5 12.30 2.79 -10.35
C VAL A 5 12.32 1.71 -9.27
N LEU A 6 13.35 1.68 -8.42
CA LEU A 6 13.43 0.76 -7.28
C LEU A 6 12.27 0.97 -6.29
N CYS A 7 11.91 2.21 -5.97
CA CYS A 7 10.75 2.49 -5.12
C CYS A 7 9.42 2.06 -5.74
N ALA A 8 9.22 2.29 -7.05
CA ALA A 8 8.00 1.89 -7.74
C ALA A 8 7.82 0.36 -7.76
N VAL A 9 8.91 -0.39 -7.95
CA VAL A 9 8.90 -1.86 -7.93
C VAL A 9 8.60 -2.41 -6.53
N VAL A 10 9.17 -1.79 -5.47
CA VAL A 10 8.91 -2.20 -4.08
C VAL A 10 7.45 -1.94 -3.69
N LEU A 11 6.87 -0.81 -4.12
CA LEU A 11 5.44 -0.51 -3.89
C LEU A 11 4.52 -1.51 -4.60
N LEU A 12 4.82 -1.87 -5.85
CA LEU A 12 4.07 -2.88 -6.60
C LEU A 12 4.12 -4.27 -5.94
N ALA A 13 5.31 -4.68 -5.47
CA ALA A 13 5.48 -5.95 -4.77
C ALA A 13 4.74 -5.98 -3.42
N ALA A 14 4.77 -4.87 -2.67
CA ALA A 14 4.06 -4.75 -1.40
C ALA A 14 2.53 -4.75 -1.56
N LEU A 15 2.01 -4.17 -2.64
CA LEU A 15 0.58 -4.23 -2.98
C LEU A 15 0.15 -5.68 -3.23
N SER A 16 0.90 -6.47 -4.01
CA SER A 16 0.55 -7.87 -4.30
C SER A 16 0.49 -8.77 -3.06
N SER A 17 1.29 -8.51 -2.02
CA SER A 17 1.19 -9.25 -0.74
C SER A 17 -0.01 -8.87 0.11
N VAL A 18 -0.62 -7.70 -0.14
CA VAL A 18 -1.77 -7.21 0.64
C VAL A 18 -3.11 -7.59 0.00
N TYR A 19 -3.14 -7.83 -1.32
CA TYR A 19 -4.36 -8.22 -2.04
C TYR A 19 -4.71 -9.73 -1.95
N GLY A 20 -3.99 -10.52 -1.14
CA GLY A 20 -4.01 -11.98 -1.17
C GLY A 20 -5.26 -12.69 -0.61
N ASP A 21 -6.03 -12.07 0.29
CA ASP A 21 -7.10 -12.80 0.99
C ASP A 21 -8.46 -12.09 0.86
N ALA A 22 -9.02 -12.14 -0.35
CA ALA A 22 -10.45 -11.93 -0.54
C ALA A 22 -11.19 -13.18 -0.01
N ALA A 23 -11.61 -13.12 1.25
CA ALA A 23 -12.31 -14.20 1.94
C ALA A 23 -13.53 -14.69 1.14
N VAL A 24 -13.51 -15.98 0.81
CA VAL A 24 -14.62 -16.74 0.22
C VAL A 24 -15.75 -16.82 1.25
N SER A 25 -16.95 -16.35 0.86
CA SER A 25 -18.16 -16.49 1.69
C SER A 25 -18.61 -17.95 1.68
N GLU A 26 -18.42 -18.63 2.80
CA GLU A 26 -18.86 -20.02 3.00
C GLU A 26 -20.36 -20.05 3.33
N CYS A 27 -21.15 -20.82 2.57
CA CYS A 27 -22.58 -20.93 2.84
C CYS A 27 -22.82 -21.63 4.19
N ASN A 28 -23.48 -20.95 5.11
CA ASN A 28 -23.90 -21.54 6.38
C ASN A 28 -25.22 -22.33 6.19
N PRO A 29 -25.21 -23.69 6.31
CA PRO A 29 -26.37 -24.54 6.05
C PRO A 29 -27.51 -24.42 7.08
N ASN A 30 -27.31 -23.65 8.16
CA ASN A 30 -28.27 -23.52 9.27
C ASN A 30 -29.26 -22.35 9.11
N LEU A 31 -29.20 -21.57 8.03
CA LEU A 31 -30.19 -20.52 7.78
C LEU A 31 -31.56 -21.12 7.38
N LYS A 32 -32.64 -20.70 8.04
CA LYS A 32 -34.02 -21.03 7.64
C LYS A 32 -34.53 -20.04 6.59
N GLY A 33 -35.31 -20.52 5.62
CA GLY A 33 -35.92 -19.69 4.55
C GLY A 33 -35.12 -19.67 3.25
N LEU A 34 -35.45 -18.73 2.36
CA LEU A 34 -34.93 -18.62 0.98
C LEU A 34 -33.40 -18.66 0.85
N ASN A 35 -32.66 -18.33 1.92
CA ASN A 35 -31.19 -18.36 1.92
C ASN A 35 -30.61 -19.78 1.80
N LYS A 36 -31.30 -20.80 2.32
CA LYS A 36 -30.90 -22.21 2.16
C LYS A 36 -31.03 -22.67 0.71
N ASP A 37 -32.11 -22.25 0.06
CA ASP A 37 -32.38 -22.57 -1.34
C ASP A 37 -31.38 -21.84 -2.25
N ARG A 38 -31.04 -20.58 -1.94
CA ARG A 38 -30.03 -19.79 -2.67
C ARG A 38 -28.66 -20.48 -2.68
N CYS A 39 -28.24 -21.05 -1.55
CA CYS A 39 -27.01 -21.84 -1.47
C CYS A 39 -27.07 -23.14 -2.28
N ARG A 40 -28.21 -23.83 -2.29
CA ARG A 40 -28.38 -25.08 -3.06
C ARG A 40 -28.27 -24.84 -4.57
N PHE A 41 -28.74 -23.69 -5.05
CA PHE A 41 -28.74 -23.35 -6.46
C PHE A 41 -27.54 -22.52 -6.91
N ASN A 42 -26.54 -22.31 -6.05
CA ASN A 42 -25.36 -21.47 -6.33
C ASN A 42 -25.74 -20.09 -6.90
N VAL A 43 -26.83 -19.50 -6.38
CA VAL A 43 -27.29 -18.17 -6.77
C VAL A 43 -26.62 -17.16 -5.86
N TYR A 44 -25.99 -16.15 -6.46
CA TYR A 44 -25.21 -15.12 -5.78
C TYR A 44 -25.95 -14.55 -4.55
N TYR A 45 -25.33 -14.63 -3.38
CA TYR A 45 -25.86 -14.08 -2.13
C TYR A 45 -25.70 -12.55 -2.12
N PHE A 46 -26.68 -11.86 -1.55
CA PHE A 46 -26.61 -10.40 -1.45
C PHE A 46 -25.50 -10.02 -0.47
N SER A 47 -24.61 -9.14 -0.91
CA SER A 47 -23.62 -8.52 -0.03
C SER A 47 -24.33 -7.99 1.23
N SER A 48 -23.72 -8.19 2.40
CA SER A 48 -24.30 -7.76 3.67
C SER A 48 -24.70 -6.28 3.60
N THR A 49 -25.74 -5.89 4.35
CA THR A 49 -26.21 -4.50 4.42
C THR A 49 -25.09 -3.51 4.75
N ASP A 50 -24.06 -3.98 5.45
CA ASP A 50 -22.93 -3.18 5.92
C ASP A 50 -21.76 -3.12 4.91
N TYR A 51 -21.84 -3.85 3.80
CA TYR A 51 -20.79 -3.89 2.78
C TYR A 51 -20.40 -2.51 2.23
N PRO A 52 -21.33 -1.57 1.95
CA PRO A 52 -20.95 -0.23 1.47
C PRO A 52 -20.12 0.56 2.48
N ALA A 53 -20.41 0.41 3.78
CA ALA A 53 -19.69 1.09 4.85
C ALA A 53 -18.27 0.52 5.02
N VAL A 54 -18.17 -0.81 5.02
CA VAL A 54 -16.87 -1.51 5.11
C VAL A 54 -15.99 -1.16 3.91
N PHE A 55 -16.55 -1.18 2.70
CA PHE A 55 -15.82 -0.81 1.48
C PHE A 55 -15.26 0.62 1.55
N ALA A 56 -16.06 1.59 1.99
CA ALA A 56 -15.64 2.99 2.06
C ALA A 56 -14.50 3.21 3.06
N ILE A 57 -14.57 2.58 4.24
CA ILE A 57 -13.52 2.70 5.27
C ILE A 57 -12.21 2.10 4.76
N PHE A 58 -12.26 0.88 4.20
CA PHE A 58 -11.05 0.22 3.70
C PHE A 58 -10.45 0.96 2.49
N ALA A 59 -11.26 1.36 1.51
CA ALA A 59 -10.77 2.10 0.35
C ALA A 59 -10.17 3.45 0.77
N GLY A 60 -10.84 4.19 1.66
CA GLY A 60 -10.36 5.46 2.18
C GLY A 60 -9.03 5.33 2.92
N LEU A 61 -8.92 4.36 3.83
CA LEU A 61 -7.70 4.12 4.60
C LEU A 61 -6.52 3.73 3.71
N VAL A 62 -6.73 2.85 2.73
CA VAL A 62 -5.67 2.43 1.80
C VAL A 62 -5.17 3.60 0.96
N ILE A 63 -6.06 4.46 0.46
CA ILE A 63 -5.67 5.63 -0.33
C ILE A 63 -4.85 6.62 0.50
N ILE A 64 -5.32 6.96 1.70
CA ILE A 64 -4.61 7.89 2.59
C ILE A 64 -3.23 7.35 2.97
N LEU A 65 -3.15 6.05 3.30
CA LEU A 65 -1.89 5.41 3.68
C LEU A 65 -0.91 5.34 2.51
N ALA A 66 -1.38 5.04 1.29
CA ALA A 66 -0.55 5.03 0.10
C ALA A 66 0.05 6.41 -0.20
N LEU A 67 -0.76 7.48 -0.09
CA LEU A 67 -0.27 8.85 -0.25
C LEU A 67 0.76 9.21 0.83
N ALA A 68 0.51 8.85 2.09
CA ALA A 68 1.44 9.10 3.19
C ALA A 68 2.81 8.46 2.94
N VAL A 69 2.85 7.22 2.46
CA VAL A 69 4.12 6.52 2.14
C VAL A 69 4.88 7.24 1.02
N VAL A 70 4.20 7.69 -0.03
CA VAL A 70 4.82 8.46 -1.12
C VAL A 70 5.43 9.76 -0.60
N PHE A 71 4.72 10.47 0.29
CA PHE A 71 5.23 11.70 0.91
C PHE A 71 6.47 11.45 1.78
N ILE A 72 6.49 10.38 2.58
CA ILE A 72 7.64 10.04 3.42
C ILE A 72 8.88 9.75 2.57
N VAL A 73 8.71 8.97 1.49
CA VAL A 73 9.81 8.64 0.57
C VAL A 73 10.34 9.89 -0.13
N ALA A 74 9.45 10.77 -0.62
CA ALA A 74 9.85 12.04 -1.23
C ALA A 74 10.62 12.92 -0.22
N GLY A 75 10.17 12.96 1.03
CA GLY A 75 10.86 13.63 2.13
C GLY A 75 12.26 13.09 2.35
N MET A 76 12.42 11.77 2.48
CA MET A 76 13.72 11.11 2.70
C MET A 76 14.73 11.38 1.58
N VAL A 77 14.28 11.40 0.31
CA VAL A 77 15.16 11.68 -0.83
C VAL A 77 15.61 13.15 -0.86
N SER A 78 14.79 14.07 -0.34
CA SER A 78 15.09 15.51 -0.33
C SER A 78 15.98 15.96 0.84
N ILE A 79 16.39 15.05 1.70
CA ILE A 79 17.34 15.35 2.78
C ILE A 79 18.72 15.56 2.16
N ASN A 80 19.07 16.83 1.94
CA ASN A 80 20.44 17.18 1.62
C ASN A 80 21.30 16.88 2.86
N PRO A 81 22.26 15.95 2.77
CA PRO A 81 23.16 15.67 3.89
C PRO A 81 23.85 16.99 4.19
N GLY A 82 23.70 17.44 5.44
CA GLY A 82 24.10 18.78 5.87
C GLY A 82 25.49 19.14 5.37
N LYS A 83 25.70 20.43 5.12
CA LYS A 83 26.99 21.04 4.80
C LYS A 83 27.95 20.97 6.00
N ASP A 84 28.03 19.82 6.63
CA ASP A 84 28.84 19.57 7.79
C ASP A 84 30.28 19.71 7.35
N SER A 85 30.97 20.59 8.05
CA SER A 85 32.32 21.04 7.78
C SER A 85 33.35 19.89 7.66
N ILE A 86 32.96 18.65 7.97
CA ILE A 86 33.73 17.40 7.81
C ILE A 86 33.82 16.91 6.36
N ILE A 87 32.74 17.02 5.58
CA ILE A 87 32.74 16.53 4.19
C ILE A 87 33.56 17.48 3.28
N TYR A 88 33.58 18.78 3.59
CA TYR A 88 34.39 19.77 2.86
C TYR A 88 35.88 19.72 3.20
N ARG A 89 36.26 19.27 4.41
CA ARG A 89 37.67 19.03 4.79
C ARG A 89 38.21 17.66 4.37
N MET A 90 37.36 16.73 3.94
CA MET A 90 37.76 15.39 3.48
C MET A 90 37.75 15.22 1.95
N THR A 91 36.99 16.03 1.20
CA THR A 91 36.91 15.92 -0.28
C THR A 91 37.76 16.94 -1.04
N THR A 92 38.45 17.85 -0.35
CA THR A 92 39.38 18.83 -0.97
C THR A 92 40.81 18.63 -0.49
N THR A 93 41.48 17.56 -0.91
CA THR A 93 42.95 17.53 -0.85
C THR A 93 43.49 18.42 -1.96
N ARG A 94 43.56 19.73 -1.68
CA ARG A 94 44.43 20.74 -2.32
C ARG A 94 44.84 20.41 -3.77
N MET A 95 44.14 20.97 -4.76
CA MET A 95 44.84 21.37 -5.98
C MET A 95 45.21 22.84 -5.83
N LYS A 96 46.45 23.10 -5.39
CA LYS A 96 47.17 24.29 -5.88
C LYS A 96 47.27 24.09 -7.38
N LYS A 97 46.67 24.97 -8.16
CA LYS A 97 47.19 25.25 -9.49
C LYS A 97 47.51 26.73 -9.50
N ASP A 98 48.78 27.01 -9.75
CA ASP A 98 49.32 28.33 -10.02
C ASP A 98 48.53 29.04 -11.14
#